data_AF-A0A4P5RN01-F1
#
_entry.id   AF-A0A4P5RN01-F1
#
_cell.length_a   1.000
_cell.length_b   1.000
_cell.length_c   1.000
_cell.angle_alpha   90.00
_cell.angle_beta   90.00
_cell.angle_gamma   90.00
#
_symmetry.space_group_name_H-M   'P 1'
#
loop_
_entity.id
_entity.type
_entity.pdbx_description
1 polymer ?
#
loop_
_entity_poly.entity_id
_entity_poly.type
_entity_poly.pdbx_seq_one_letter_code
_entity_poly.pdbx_strand_id
1 'polypeptide(L)'
;MVTPALFKKYKNAEDFASAKPKELETIIRSTGFFRAKARSIKGLGEKLTIEFGGKVPKTLEELVTLPGVGRKTANVVLGHAFGIPGITVDTHFGRLSRRFGWSEETDPVKVEFEVAALIPEKEWTNLSQRMIWHGRRVCHSRKPACGACPLAKFCPAYGMGEMDREKALAMVKSDADFR
;
A
#
# COMPACT_ATOMS: atom_id res chain seq x y z
N MET A 1 -6.18 8.74 -14.66
CA MET A 1 -5.64 7.36 -14.46
C MET A 1 -4.40 7.18 -15.32
N VAL A 2 -3.28 6.66 -14.79
CA VAL A 2 -1.96 6.61 -15.49
C VAL A 2 -1.66 5.25 -16.15
N THR A 3 -1.98 4.16 -15.44
CA THR A 3 -1.61 2.80 -15.84
C THR A 3 -2.17 2.34 -17.19
N PRO A 4 -3.39 2.70 -17.64
CA PRO A 4 -3.90 2.22 -18.93
C PRO A 4 -3.02 2.66 -20.12
N ALA A 5 -2.63 3.94 -20.16
CA ALA A 5 -1.76 4.45 -21.22
C ALA A 5 -0.33 3.89 -21.10
N LEU A 6 0.17 3.76 -19.88
CA LEU A 6 1.49 3.20 -19.60
C LEU A 6 1.61 1.74 -20.07
N PHE A 7 0.66 0.88 -19.66
CA PHE A 7 0.69 -0.55 -19.96
C PHE A 7 0.26 -0.88 -21.39
N LYS A 8 -0.45 0.03 -22.07
CA LYS A 8 -0.65 -0.09 -23.52
C LYS A 8 0.67 0.07 -24.28
N LYS A 9 1.57 0.94 -23.80
CA LYS A 9 2.85 1.25 -24.45
C LYS A 9 3.97 0.30 -24.06
N TYR A 10 4.10 -0.03 -22.78
CA TYR A 10 5.15 -0.91 -22.25
C TYR A 10 4.49 -2.15 -21.62
N LYS A 11 4.74 -3.33 -22.19
CA LYS A 11 4.02 -4.57 -21.88
C LYS A 11 4.86 -5.55 -21.06
N ASN A 12 6.18 -5.50 -21.18
CA ASN A 12 7.12 -6.41 -20.52
C ASN A 12 8.33 -5.65 -19.93
N ALA A 13 9.22 -6.38 -19.25
CA ALA A 13 10.39 -5.79 -18.61
C ALA A 13 11.33 -5.12 -19.63
N GLU A 14 11.47 -5.71 -20.81
CA GLU A 14 12.33 -5.24 -21.90
C GLU A 14 11.85 -3.89 -22.46
N ASP A 15 10.53 -3.72 -22.61
CA ASP A 15 9.90 -2.46 -23.03
C ASP A 15 10.20 -1.36 -22.00
N PHE A 16 10.12 -1.67 -20.70
CA PHE A 16 10.46 -0.72 -19.65
C PHE A 16 11.96 -0.42 -19.56
N ALA A 17 12.82 -1.42 -19.78
CA ALA A 17 14.28 -1.26 -19.79
C ALA A 17 14.74 -0.32 -20.91
N SER A 18 14.13 -0.47 -22.09
CA SER A 18 14.41 0.33 -23.28
C SER A 18 13.64 1.66 -23.34
N ALA A 19 12.79 1.95 -22.34
CA ALA A 19 11.96 3.14 -22.32
C ALA A 19 12.79 4.43 -22.35
N LYS A 20 12.42 5.36 -23.23
CA LYS A 20 13.03 6.70 -23.27
C LYS A 20 12.62 7.49 -22.02
N PRO A 21 13.56 7.99 -21.20
CA PRO A 21 13.24 8.63 -19.92
C PRO A 21 12.21 9.76 -20.03
N LYS A 22 12.35 10.67 -21.01
CA LYS A 22 11.41 11.78 -21.21
C LYS A 22 9.99 11.32 -21.51
N GLU A 23 9.82 10.29 -22.34
CA GLU A 23 8.51 9.77 -22.70
C GLU A 23 7.84 9.07 -21.51
N LEU A 24 8.61 8.28 -20.75
CA LEU A 24 8.13 7.64 -19.53
C LEU A 24 7.71 8.68 -18.48
N GLU A 25 8.54 9.71 -18.27
CA GLU A 25 8.23 10.84 -17.39
C GLU A 25 6.93 11.56 -17.78
N THR A 26 6.71 11.81 -19.07
CA THR A 26 5.48 12.43 -19.57
C THR A 26 4.25 11.60 -19.22
N ILE A 27 4.29 10.29 -19.43
CA ILE A 27 3.16 9.39 -19.15
C ILE A 27 2.84 9.36 -17.65
N ILE A 28 3.86 9.32 -16.78
CA ILE A 28 3.67 9.17 -15.33
C ILE A 28 3.69 10.50 -14.56
N ARG A 29 3.69 11.64 -15.26
CA ARG A 29 3.85 12.99 -14.67
C ARG A 29 2.86 13.28 -13.54
N SER A 30 1.61 12.83 -13.67
CA SER A 30 0.55 13.06 -12.68
C SER A 30 0.69 12.24 -11.39
N THR A 31 1.64 11.31 -11.31
CA THR A 31 1.82 10.46 -10.12
C THR A 31 2.61 11.11 -8.98
N GLY A 32 3.16 12.31 -9.17
CA GLY A 32 4.09 12.95 -8.23
C GLY A 32 5.42 12.20 -8.13
N PHE A 33 6.51 12.92 -7.80
CA PHE A 33 7.88 12.38 -7.81
C PHE A 33 8.25 11.64 -9.12
N PHE A 34 7.63 12.03 -10.22
CA PHE A 34 7.63 11.27 -11.48
C PHE A 34 9.04 11.05 -12.05
N ARG A 35 9.97 11.99 -11.86
CA ARG A 35 11.38 11.85 -12.30
C ARG A 35 12.09 10.71 -11.57
N ALA A 36 11.92 10.63 -10.25
CA ALA A 36 12.49 9.54 -9.46
C ALA A 36 11.84 8.21 -9.82
N LYS A 37 10.51 8.19 -9.95
CA LYS A 37 9.76 6.99 -10.37
C LYS A 37 10.16 6.51 -11.76
N ALA A 38 10.36 7.41 -12.73
CA ALA A 38 10.77 7.04 -14.09
C ALA A 38 12.14 6.35 -14.08
N ARG A 39 13.10 6.88 -13.31
CA ARG A 39 14.42 6.23 -13.12
C ARG A 39 14.28 4.86 -12.48
N SER A 40 13.50 4.74 -11.41
CA SER A 40 13.26 3.45 -10.74
C SER A 40 12.57 2.44 -11.65
N ILE A 41 11.53 2.83 -12.40
CA ILE A 41 10.79 1.94 -13.31
C ILE A 41 11.71 1.41 -14.42
N LYS A 42 12.50 2.31 -15.04
CA LYS A 42 13.47 1.91 -16.07
C LYS A 42 14.51 0.96 -15.52
N GLY A 43 15.14 1.31 -14.39
CA GLY A 43 16.14 0.46 -13.74
C GLY A 43 15.58 -0.87 -13.24
N LEU A 44 14.30 -0.91 -12.84
CA LEU A 44 13.59 -2.14 -12.52
C LEU A 44 13.42 -3.02 -13.76
N GLY A 45 12.99 -2.45 -14.89
CA GLY A 45 12.91 -3.18 -16.16
C GLY A 45 14.26 -3.77 -16.59
N GLU A 46 15.33 -2.96 -16.50
CA GLU A 46 16.71 -3.38 -16.79
C GLU A 46 17.14 -4.55 -15.90
N LYS A 47 16.96 -4.41 -14.58
CA LYS A 47 17.34 -5.44 -13.61
C LYS A 47 16.55 -6.74 -13.79
N LEU A 48 15.24 -6.65 -14.02
CA LEU A 48 14.42 -7.83 -14.30
C LEU A 48 14.90 -8.55 -15.56
N THR A 49 15.23 -7.81 -16.62
CA THR A 49 15.69 -8.39 -17.89
C THR A 49 17.03 -9.09 -17.72
N ILE A 50 18.00 -8.45 -17.05
CA ILE A 50 19.37 -8.93 -16.92
C ILE A 50 19.50 -10.06 -15.89
N GLU A 51 18.92 -9.88 -14.70
CA GLU A 51 19.19 -10.76 -13.55
C GLU A 51 18.07 -11.79 -13.31
N PHE A 52 16.84 -11.52 -13.74
CA PHE A 52 15.67 -12.35 -13.44
C PHE A 52 14.95 -12.90 -14.69
N GLY A 53 15.57 -12.81 -15.87
CA GLY A 53 15.02 -13.35 -17.12
C GLY A 53 13.66 -12.76 -17.50
N GLY A 54 13.45 -11.48 -17.21
CA GLY A 54 12.22 -10.74 -17.48
C GLY A 54 11.06 -11.04 -16.53
N LYS A 55 11.26 -11.89 -15.50
CA LYS A 55 10.21 -12.30 -14.56
C LYS A 55 10.35 -11.63 -13.21
N VAL A 56 9.21 -11.28 -12.59
CA VAL A 56 9.19 -10.73 -11.23
C VAL A 56 9.55 -11.85 -10.23
N PRO A 57 10.56 -11.66 -9.37
CA PRO A 57 10.94 -12.64 -8.36
C PRO A 57 9.87 -12.81 -7.28
N LYS A 58 9.91 -13.95 -6.58
CA LYS A 58 8.87 -14.37 -5.61
C LYS A 58 9.36 -14.41 -4.17
N THR A 59 10.50 -13.80 -3.88
CA THR A 59 11.03 -13.67 -2.52
C THR A 59 11.14 -12.21 -2.12
N LEU A 60 11.07 -11.95 -0.82
CA LEU A 60 11.19 -10.59 -0.30
C LEU A 60 12.59 -10.03 -0.55
N GLU A 61 13.60 -10.85 -0.31
CA GLU A 61 15.03 -10.53 -0.42
C GLU A 61 15.37 -10.08 -1.84
N GLU A 62 14.89 -10.80 -2.86
CA GLU A 62 15.10 -10.43 -4.26
C GLU A 62 14.32 -9.17 -4.64
N LEU A 63 13.04 -9.08 -4.24
CA LEU A 63 12.18 -7.94 -4.59
C LEU A 63 12.72 -6.61 -4.06
N VAL A 64 13.24 -6.57 -2.82
CA VAL A 64 13.80 -5.33 -2.25
C VAL A 64 15.09 -4.89 -2.91
N THR A 65 15.73 -5.76 -3.72
CA THR A 65 16.88 -5.35 -4.54
C THR A 65 16.46 -4.58 -5.79
N LEU A 66 15.17 -4.57 -6.17
CA LEU A 66 14.69 -3.87 -7.35
C LEU A 66 14.59 -2.35 -7.08
N PRO A 67 15.05 -1.50 -8.01
CA PRO A 67 14.98 -0.05 -7.83
C PRO A 67 13.56 0.46 -7.54
N GLY A 68 13.42 1.21 -6.44
CA GLY A 68 12.14 1.78 -6.01
C GLY A 68 11.20 0.79 -5.29
N VAL A 69 11.64 -0.45 -5.05
CA VAL A 69 10.88 -1.45 -4.28
C VAL A 69 11.48 -1.57 -2.89
N GLY A 70 10.76 -1.06 -1.89
CA GLY A 70 11.05 -1.32 -0.47
C GLY A 70 10.22 -2.48 0.07
N ARG A 71 10.48 -2.89 1.32
CA ARG A 71 9.79 -4.01 2.02
C ARG A 71 8.27 -3.94 1.89
N LYS A 72 7.65 -2.77 2.13
CA LYS A 72 6.21 -2.59 1.98
C LYS A 72 5.72 -2.91 0.56
N THR A 73 6.42 -2.43 -0.48
CA THR A 73 6.05 -2.68 -1.88
C THR A 73 6.21 -4.15 -2.22
N ALA A 74 7.29 -4.78 -1.76
CA ALA A 74 7.53 -6.20 -1.96
C ALA A 74 6.41 -7.05 -1.32
N ASN A 75 6.03 -6.78 -0.07
CA ASN A 75 4.91 -7.49 0.59
C ASN A 75 3.57 -7.32 -0.15
N VAL A 76 3.31 -6.15 -0.77
CA VAL A 76 2.12 -5.96 -1.62
C VAL A 76 2.18 -6.89 -2.83
N VAL A 77 3.32 -6.99 -3.51
CA VAL A 77 3.51 -7.84 -4.69
C VAL A 77 3.37 -9.32 -4.32
N LEU A 78 4.07 -9.77 -3.27
CA LEU A 78 4.00 -11.14 -2.77
C LEU A 78 2.58 -11.56 -2.44
N GLY A 79 1.86 -10.74 -1.67
CA GLY A 79 0.48 -11.03 -1.26
C GLY A 79 -0.49 -11.07 -2.42
N HIS A 80 -0.49 -10.05 -3.29
CA HIS A 80 -1.51 -9.90 -4.32
C HIS A 80 -1.22 -10.63 -5.63
N ALA A 81 0.04 -10.68 -6.06
CA ALA A 81 0.40 -11.28 -7.35
C ALA A 81 0.77 -12.76 -7.20
N PHE A 82 1.31 -13.16 -6.05
CA PHE A 82 1.82 -14.53 -5.84
C PHE A 82 1.10 -15.32 -4.75
N GLY A 83 0.17 -14.70 -4.01
CA GLY A 83 -0.56 -15.36 -2.94
C GLY A 83 0.31 -15.73 -1.72
N ILE A 84 1.51 -15.13 -1.61
CA ILE A 84 2.42 -15.33 -0.49
C ILE A 84 2.08 -14.28 0.58
N PRO A 85 1.57 -14.69 1.75
CA PRO A 85 1.07 -13.73 2.74
C PRO A 85 2.15 -12.74 3.20
N GLY A 86 1.74 -11.49 3.39
CA GLY A 86 2.62 -10.44 3.85
C GLY A 86 1.83 -9.28 4.47
N ILE A 87 2.31 -8.76 5.59
CA ILE A 87 1.74 -7.56 6.22
C ILE A 87 2.35 -6.33 5.54
N THR A 88 1.49 -5.40 5.11
CA THR A 88 1.93 -4.17 4.45
C THR A 88 1.66 -2.98 5.35
N VAL A 89 2.63 -2.64 6.18
CA VAL A 89 2.51 -1.50 7.09
C VAL A 89 2.68 -0.19 6.32
N ASP A 90 1.57 0.50 6.08
CA ASP A 90 1.55 1.87 5.57
C ASP A 90 1.09 2.86 6.65
N THR A 91 0.86 4.11 6.27
CA THR A 91 0.44 5.17 7.19
C THR A 91 -0.96 4.93 7.79
N HIS A 92 -1.83 4.18 7.12
CA HIS A 92 -3.12 3.77 7.65
C HIS A 92 -2.93 2.62 8.63
N PHE A 93 -2.24 1.57 8.22
CA PHE A 93 -2.00 0.39 9.03
C PHE A 93 -1.34 0.75 10.35
N GLY A 94 -0.18 1.43 10.33
CA GLY A 94 0.54 1.79 11.55
C GLY A 94 -0.31 2.67 12.49
N ARG A 95 -1.03 3.65 11.94
CA ARG A 95 -1.93 4.50 12.75
C ARG A 95 -3.02 3.69 13.42
N LEU A 96 -3.63 2.76 12.69
CA LEU A 96 -4.69 1.93 13.20
C LEU A 96 -4.18 0.89 14.19
N SER A 97 -3.02 0.28 13.97
CA SER A 97 -2.39 -0.63 14.95
C SER A 97 -2.24 0.04 16.31
N ARG A 98 -1.80 1.31 16.34
CA ARG A 98 -1.75 2.10 17.58
C ARG A 98 -3.13 2.40 18.16
N ARG A 99 -4.10 2.82 17.34
CA ARG A 99 -5.47 3.10 17.80
C ARG A 99 -6.21 1.86 18.32
N PHE A 100 -5.88 0.69 17.79
CA PHE A 100 -6.44 -0.59 18.21
C PHE A 100 -5.68 -1.22 19.38
N GLY A 101 -4.59 -0.60 19.85
CA GLY A 101 -3.77 -1.12 20.94
C GLY A 101 -2.99 -2.38 20.57
N TRP A 102 -2.70 -2.61 19.29
CA TRP A 102 -1.93 -3.76 18.82
C TRP A 102 -0.43 -3.54 18.89
N SER A 103 0.00 -2.28 18.86
CA SER A 103 1.41 -1.88 18.83
C SER A 103 1.52 -0.44 19.31
N GLU A 104 2.58 -0.11 20.03
CA GLU A 104 2.96 1.28 20.36
C GLU A 104 4.04 1.83 19.40
N GLU A 105 4.59 0.96 18.56
CA GLU A 105 5.71 1.27 17.69
C GLU A 105 5.30 2.21 16.54
N THR A 106 6.28 3.00 16.10
CA THR A 106 6.16 3.86 14.91
C THR A 106 6.97 3.34 13.74
N ASP A 107 7.95 2.47 14.00
CA ASP A 107 8.72 1.77 12.99
C ASP A 107 7.84 0.72 12.26
N PRO A 108 7.69 0.80 10.92
CA PRO A 108 6.83 -0.12 10.18
C PRO A 108 7.24 -1.60 10.29
N VAL A 109 8.53 -1.91 10.41
CA VAL A 109 9.03 -3.27 10.50
C VAL A 109 8.70 -3.87 11.85
N LYS A 110 8.85 -3.11 12.93
CA LYS A 110 8.43 -3.58 14.26
C LYS A 110 6.93 -3.81 14.36
N VAL A 111 6.12 -2.87 13.83
CA VAL A 111 4.66 -3.04 13.77
C VAL A 111 4.27 -4.27 12.94
N GLU A 112 5.00 -4.57 11.86
CA GLU A 112 4.80 -5.77 11.04
C GLU A 112 4.93 -7.04 11.89
N PHE A 113 6.03 -7.17 12.64
CA PHE A 113 6.29 -8.33 13.49
C PHE A 113 5.31 -8.46 14.66
N GLU A 114 4.98 -7.36 15.35
CA GLU A 114 4.02 -7.39 16.46
C GLU A 114 2.64 -7.83 15.99
N VAL A 115 2.13 -7.25 14.90
CA VAL A 115 0.80 -7.62 14.39
C VAL A 115 0.79 -9.01 13.76
N ALA A 116 1.89 -9.45 13.15
CA ALA A 116 2.04 -10.81 12.63
C ALA A 116 1.86 -11.87 13.72
N ALA A 117 2.28 -11.59 14.96
CA ALA A 117 2.11 -12.50 16.10
C ALA A 117 0.65 -12.59 16.60
N LEU A 118 -0.22 -11.65 16.22
CA LEU A 118 -1.61 -11.58 16.70
C LEU A 118 -2.61 -12.33 15.82
N ILE A 119 -2.28 -12.58 14.55
CA ILE A 119 -3.22 -13.15 13.59
C ILE A 119 -2.60 -14.25 12.72
N PRO A 120 -3.40 -15.23 12.25
CA PRO A 120 -2.89 -16.28 11.37
C PRO A 120 -2.27 -15.73 10.09
N GLU A 121 -1.15 -16.32 9.65
CA GLU A 121 -0.37 -15.88 8.49
C GLU A 121 -1.23 -15.73 7.22
N LYS A 122 -2.13 -16.68 6.96
CA LYS A 122 -3.04 -16.65 5.80
C LYS A 122 -3.92 -15.38 5.73
N GLU A 123 -4.11 -14.66 6.84
CA GLU A 123 -4.92 -13.44 6.88
C GLU A 123 -4.11 -12.16 6.70
N TRP A 124 -2.77 -12.20 6.70
CA TRP A 124 -1.90 -11.02 6.72
C TRP A 124 -2.19 -10.02 5.59
N THR A 125 -2.30 -10.52 4.35
CA THR A 125 -2.56 -9.67 3.18
C THR A 125 -3.98 -9.08 3.22
N ASN A 126 -4.97 -9.86 3.63
CA ASN A 126 -6.37 -9.42 3.73
C ASN A 126 -6.55 -8.40 4.87
N LEU A 127 -5.93 -8.63 6.03
CA LEU A 127 -5.91 -7.67 7.13
C LEU A 127 -5.33 -6.34 6.65
N SER A 128 -4.18 -6.38 5.98
CA SER A 128 -3.52 -5.17 5.47
C SER A 128 -4.46 -4.33 4.58
N GLN A 129 -5.19 -4.97 3.66
CA GLN A 129 -6.18 -4.28 2.84
C GLN A 129 -7.34 -3.72 3.67
N ARG A 130 -7.90 -4.50 4.59
CA ARG A 130 -9.02 -4.07 5.46
C ARG A 130 -8.62 -2.85 6.30
N MET A 131 -7.40 -2.85 6.83
CA MET A 131 -6.83 -1.73 7.58
C MET A 131 -6.69 -0.47 6.71
N ILE A 132 -6.15 -0.61 5.48
CA ILE A 132 -6.05 0.50 4.53
C ILE A 132 -7.44 1.08 4.23
N TRP A 133 -8.42 0.23 3.91
CA TRP A 133 -9.78 0.65 3.60
C TRP A 133 -10.44 1.34 4.79
N HIS A 134 -10.36 0.74 5.98
CA HIS A 134 -10.93 1.33 7.19
C HIS A 134 -10.30 2.69 7.51
N GLY A 135 -8.98 2.78 7.41
CA GLY A 135 -8.24 4.02 7.68
C GLY A 135 -8.44 5.10 6.61
N ARG A 136 -8.87 4.74 5.41
CA ARG A 136 -9.21 5.69 4.32
C ARG A 136 -10.65 6.16 4.37
N ARG A 137 -11.57 5.28 4.77
CA ARG A 137 -13.02 5.54 4.68
C ARG A 137 -13.63 6.04 5.97
N VAL A 138 -13.16 5.55 7.12
CA VAL A 138 -13.82 5.77 8.42
C VAL A 138 -12.85 6.42 9.41
N CYS A 139 -11.72 5.78 9.65
CA CYS A 139 -10.81 6.14 10.73
C CYS A 139 -9.73 7.11 10.24
N HIS A 140 -10.17 8.30 9.77
CA HIS A 140 -9.33 9.35 9.21
C HIS A 140 -8.22 9.81 10.19
N SER A 141 -7.12 10.33 9.64
CA SER A 141 -5.94 10.70 10.44
C SER A 141 -6.24 11.80 11.46
N ARG A 142 -6.84 12.91 11.02
CA ARG A 142 -7.11 14.08 11.86
C ARG A 142 -8.37 13.93 12.73
N LYS A 143 -9.51 13.60 12.12
CA LYS A 143 -10.80 13.45 12.81
C LYS A 143 -11.51 12.19 12.32
N PRO A 144 -11.39 11.04 13.01
CA PRO A 144 -12.07 9.81 12.60
C PRO A 144 -13.59 9.91 12.79
N ALA A 145 -14.35 9.18 11.98
CA ALA A 145 -15.81 9.11 12.06
C ALA A 145 -16.25 8.06 13.10
N CYS A 146 -15.92 8.28 14.37
CA CYS A 146 -16.15 7.32 15.45
C CYS A 146 -17.63 6.96 15.61
N GLY A 147 -18.55 7.93 15.58
CA GLY A 147 -20.01 7.72 15.71
C GLY A 147 -20.62 6.83 14.61
N ALA A 148 -19.93 6.67 13.48
CA ALA A 148 -20.33 5.81 12.37
C ALA A 148 -19.45 4.56 12.23
N CYS A 149 -18.48 4.35 13.12
CA CYS A 149 -17.50 3.29 12.99
C CYS A 149 -18.10 1.92 13.36
N PRO A 150 -18.04 0.90 12.47
CA PRO A 150 -18.55 -0.44 12.78
C PRO A 150 -17.73 -1.15 13.87
N LEU A 151 -16.50 -0.69 14.12
CA LEU A 151 -15.60 -1.23 15.13
C LEU A 151 -15.72 -0.51 16.48
N ALA A 152 -16.63 0.46 16.62
CA ALA A 152 -16.74 1.33 17.80
C ALA A 152 -16.76 0.56 19.13
N LYS A 153 -17.52 -0.54 19.20
CA LYS A 153 -17.67 -1.35 20.42
C LYS A 153 -16.38 -2.04 20.87
N PHE A 154 -15.43 -2.25 19.95
CA PHE A 154 -14.20 -2.99 20.20
C PHE A 154 -12.95 -2.10 20.15
N CYS A 155 -13.09 -0.82 19.81
CA CYS A 155 -11.97 0.07 19.55
C CYS A 155 -11.55 0.78 20.84
N PRO A 156 -10.31 0.56 21.34
CA PRO A 156 -9.80 1.26 22.52
C PRO A 156 -9.74 2.79 22.33
N ALA A 157 -9.55 3.26 21.09
CA ALA A 157 -9.51 4.68 20.75
C ALA A 157 -10.88 5.29 20.37
N TYR A 158 -11.99 4.59 20.62
CA TYR A 158 -13.32 5.16 20.42
C TYR A 158 -13.50 6.43 21.28
N GLY A 159 -14.17 7.45 20.75
CA GLY A 159 -14.28 8.76 21.41
C GLY A 159 -13.32 9.84 20.89
N MET A 160 -12.25 9.49 20.18
CA MET A 160 -11.23 10.46 19.74
C MET A 160 -11.65 11.35 18.55
N GLY A 161 -12.81 11.09 17.95
CA GLY A 161 -13.24 11.67 16.68
C GLY A 161 -14.63 12.28 16.73
N GLU A 162 -15.29 12.39 15.57
CA GLU A 162 -16.71 12.78 15.51
C GLU A 162 -17.58 11.67 16.11
N MET A 163 -18.41 12.03 17.09
CA MET A 163 -19.24 11.09 17.85
C MET A 163 -20.71 11.20 17.50
N ASP A 164 -21.15 12.36 17.01
CA ASP A 164 -22.47 12.51 16.47
C ASP A 164 -22.63 11.59 15.25
N ARG A 165 -23.63 10.70 15.29
CA ARG A 165 -23.79 9.64 14.29
C ARG A 165 -24.04 10.22 12.90
N GLU A 166 -24.88 11.24 12.78
CA GLU A 166 -25.24 11.83 11.49
C GLU A 166 -24.05 12.54 10.85
N LYS A 167 -23.34 13.35 11.65
CA LYS A 167 -22.11 14.03 11.20
C LYS A 167 -21.01 13.03 10.86
N ALA A 168 -20.84 11.98 11.66
CA ALA A 168 -19.85 10.95 11.40
C ALA A 168 -20.17 10.17 10.11
N LEU A 169 -21.43 9.84 9.84
CA LEU A 169 -21.85 9.17 8.61
C LEU A 169 -21.52 10.03 7.38
N ALA A 170 -21.77 11.34 7.44
CA ALA A 170 -21.42 12.27 6.37
C ALA A 170 -19.89 12.37 6.09
N MET A 171 -19.06 11.98 7.06
CA MET A 171 -17.60 11.92 6.90
C MET A 171 -17.09 10.61 6.31
N VAL A 172 -17.93 9.56 6.24
CA VAL A 172 -17.51 8.25 5.74
C VAL A 172 -17.33 8.33 4.22
N LYS A 173 -16.14 7.98 3.74
CA LYS A 173 -15.85 7.96 2.30
C LYS A 173 -16.33 6.67 1.65
N SER A 174 -16.85 6.82 0.45
CA SER A 174 -17.29 5.78 -0.47
C SER A 174 -16.26 5.58 -1.61
N ASP A 175 -16.55 4.67 -2.54
CA ASP A 175 -15.73 4.50 -3.73
C ASP A 175 -15.77 5.69 -4.69
N ALA A 176 -16.84 6.49 -4.67
CA ALA A 176 -16.95 7.68 -5.50
C ALA A 176 -15.89 8.73 -5.12
N ASP A 177 -15.45 8.75 -3.87
CA ASP A 177 -14.47 9.70 -3.34
C ASP A 177 -13.01 9.41 -3.77
N PHE A 178 -12.75 8.27 -4.41
CA PHE A 178 -11.40 7.82 -4.79
C PHE A 178 -11.20 7.63 -6.30
N ARG A 179 -12.20 7.97 -7.12
CA ARG A 179 -12.16 7.83 -8.58
C ARG A 179 -11.58 9.08 -9.26
#